data_AF-A0A935FWK7-F1
#
_entry.id   AF-A0A935FWK7-F1
#
_cell.length_a   1.000
_cell.length_b   1.000
_cell.length_c   1.000
_cell.angle_alpha   90.00
_cell.angle_beta   90.00
_cell.angle_gamma   90.00
#
_symmetry.space_group_name_H-M   'P 1'
#
loop_
_entity.id
_entity.type
_entity.pdbx_description
1 polymer ?
#
loop_
_entity_poly.entity_id
_entity_poly.type
_entity_poly.pdbx_seq_one_letter_code
_entity_poly.pdbx_strand_id
1 'polypeptide(L)'
;MASTAGRGTVAAKKATNISLTEALLTEAKALRINVSQAAEAGVAKAIADKRAELWVEENAKAFDCWNTYVEKNGLPLAKYRNF
;
A
#
# COMPACT_ATOMS: atom_id res chain seq x y z
N MET A 1 7.62 -26.29 23.73
CA MET A 1 8.63 -25.28 23.36
C MET A 1 7.87 -24.02 22.94
N ALA A 2 8.03 -22.95 23.72
CA ALA A 2 7.13 -21.80 23.73
C ALA A 2 7.33 -20.84 22.55
N SER A 3 6.20 -20.45 21.97
CA SER A 3 6.02 -19.36 21.00
C SER A 3 6.49 -18.03 21.58
N THR A 4 7.34 -17.30 20.86
CA THR A 4 7.56 -15.87 21.13
C THR A 4 6.97 -15.08 19.97
N ALA A 5 5.76 -14.57 20.19
CA ALA A 5 5.12 -13.58 19.36
C ALA A 5 6.03 -12.34 19.23
N GLY A 6 6.28 -11.92 17.98
CA GLY A 6 7.01 -10.70 17.68
C GLY A 6 6.32 -9.50 18.32
N ARG A 7 7.02 -8.83 19.23
CA ARG A 7 6.63 -7.50 19.73
C ARG A 7 6.69 -6.53 18.56
N GLY A 8 5.52 -6.06 18.11
CA GLY A 8 5.43 -4.92 17.19
C GLY A 8 6.10 -3.72 17.82
N THR A 9 7.24 -3.31 17.28
CA THR A 9 7.90 -2.07 17.68
C THR A 9 7.00 -0.92 17.25
N VAL A 10 6.47 -0.17 18.21
CA VAL A 10 5.79 1.09 17.94
C VAL A 10 6.86 2.02 17.35
N ALA A 11 6.85 2.18 16.03
CA ALA A 11 7.79 3.03 15.33
C ALA A 11 7.73 4.44 15.92
N ALA A 12 8.90 4.98 16.29
CA ALA A 12 8.98 6.31 16.91
C ALA A 12 8.46 7.36 15.93
N LYS A 13 7.35 8.02 16.28
CA LYS A 13 6.77 9.09 15.46
C LYS A 13 7.65 10.32 15.58
N LYS A 14 8.25 10.75 14.47
CA LYS A 14 9.02 11.99 14.42
C LYS A 14 8.08 13.15 14.06
N ALA A 15 7.97 14.12 14.96
CA ALA A 15 7.22 15.34 14.68
C ALA A 15 7.87 16.05 13.48
N THR A 16 7.10 16.23 12.42
CA THR A 16 7.52 16.91 11.19
C THR A 16 6.60 18.11 11.01
N ASN A 17 7.17 19.31 10.90
CA ASN A 17 6.36 20.53 10.75
C ASN A 17 5.85 20.59 9.32
N ILE A 18 4.53 20.47 9.13
CA ILE A 18 3.88 20.45 7.81
C ILE A 18 3.12 21.75 7.63
N SER A 19 3.29 22.40 6.47
CA SER A 19 2.52 23.59 6.10
C SER A 19 1.24 23.17 5.39
N LEU A 20 0.09 23.57 5.92
CA LEU A 20 -1.24 23.34 5.35
C LEU A 20 -1.93 24.67 5.12
N THR A 21 -2.83 24.74 4.14
CA THR A 21 -3.62 25.95 3.88
C THR A 21 -4.54 26.26 5.06
N GLU A 22 -4.73 27.55 5.35
CA GLU A 22 -5.55 28.02 6.48
C GLU A 22 -7.02 27.57 6.39
N ALA A 23 -7.58 27.49 5.17
CA ALA A 23 -8.93 26.99 4.94
C ALA A 23 -9.10 25.54 5.44
N LEU A 24 -8.21 24.64 5.03
CA LEU A 24 -8.21 23.24 5.47
C LEU A 24 -8.00 23.09 6.98
N LEU A 25 -7.15 23.94 7.58
CA LEU A 25 -6.92 23.91 9.03
C LEU A 25 -8.16 24.37 9.80
N THR A 26 -8.83 25.40 9.31
CA THR A 26 -10.06 25.95 9.92
C THR A 26 -11.19 24.94 9.84
N GLU A 27 -11.35 24.30 8.67
CA GLU A 27 -12.34 23.26 8.45
C GLU A 27 -12.05 22.01 9.29
N ALA A 28 -10.79 21.55 9.33
CA ALA A 28 -10.40 20.43 10.17
C ALA A 28 -10.66 20.71 11.67
N LYS A 29 -10.39 21.93 12.14
CA LYS A 29 -10.71 22.34 13.52
C LYS A 29 -12.22 22.35 13.77
N ALA A 30 -13.01 22.89 12.84
CA ALA A 30 -14.47 22.92 12.95
C ALA A 30 -15.06 21.50 13.03
N LEU A 31 -14.50 20.57 12.25
CA LEU A 31 -14.90 19.17 12.20
C LEU A 31 -14.22 18.29 13.26
N ARG A 32 -13.38 18.87 14.13
CA ARG A 32 -12.58 18.15 15.16
C ARG A 32 -11.71 17.01 14.58
N ILE A 33 -11.22 17.19 13.37
CA ILE A 33 -10.35 16.22 12.69
C ILE A 33 -8.93 16.33 13.26
N ASN A 34 -8.34 15.19 13.61
CA ASN A 34 -6.93 15.13 14.00
C ASN A 34 -6.05 15.19 12.74
N VAL A 35 -5.57 16.38 12.42
CA VAL A 35 -4.76 16.65 11.23
C VAL A 35 -3.50 15.79 11.16
N SER A 36 -2.83 15.57 12.29
CA SER A 36 -1.61 14.74 12.34
C SER A 36 -1.89 13.29 11.95
N GLN A 37 -2.99 12.73 12.45
CA GLN A 37 -3.40 11.35 12.11
C GLN A 37 -3.86 11.24 10.65
N ALA A 38 -4.62 12.23 10.16
CA ALA A 38 -5.07 12.26 8.78
C ALA A 38 -3.89 12.41 7.80
N ALA A 39 -2.90 13.24 8.13
CA ALA A 39 -1.67 13.40 7.36
C ALA A 39 -0.85 12.10 7.34
N GLU A 40 -0.69 11.42 8.48
CA GLU A 40 0.00 10.13 8.56
C GLU A 40 -0.67 9.08 7.66
N ALA A 41 -2.00 8.98 7.72
CA ALA A 41 -2.76 8.06 6.85
C ALA A 41 -2.64 8.41 5.36
N GLY A 42 -2.71 9.70 5.03
CA GLY A 42 -2.56 10.18 3.65
C GLY A 42 -1.17 9.87 3.07
N VAL A 43 -0.12 10.12 3.85
CA VAL A 43 1.27 9.80 3.46
C VAL A 43 1.47 8.29 3.33
N ALA A 44 0.95 7.50 4.26
CA ALA A 44 1.04 6.03 4.18
C ALA A 44 0.37 5.50 2.91
N LYS A 45 -0.80 6.03 2.55
CA LYS A 45 -1.50 5.67 1.31
C LYS A 45 -0.68 6.06 0.07
N ALA A 46 -0.19 7.30 0.00
CA ALA A 46 0.61 7.75 -1.13
C ALA A 46 1.89 6.91 -1.34
N ILE A 47 2.54 6.49 -0.24
CA ILE A 47 3.70 5.58 -0.30
C ILE A 47 3.28 4.21 -0.82
N ALA A 48 2.16 3.66 -0.33
CA ALA A 48 1.67 2.37 -0.78
C ALA A 48 1.33 2.39 -2.28
N ASP A 49 0.65 3.43 -2.75
CA ASP A 49 0.29 3.61 -4.16
C ASP A 49 1.54 3.70 -5.02
N LYS A 50 2.55 4.48 -4.63
CA LYS A 50 3.82 4.57 -5.38
C LYS A 50 4.63 3.28 -5.35
N ARG A 51 4.61 2.55 -4.25
CA ARG A 51 5.24 1.22 -4.20
C ARG A 51 4.54 0.23 -5.11
N ALA A 52 3.21 0.28 -5.19
CA ALA A 52 2.44 -0.57 -6.09
C ALA A 52 2.77 -0.24 -7.55
N GLU A 53 2.85 1.04 -7.92
CA GLU A 53 3.27 1.45 -9.26
C GLU A 53 4.68 0.96 -9.61
N LEU A 54 5.66 1.20 -8.73
CA LEU A 54 7.03 0.71 -8.94
C LEU A 54 7.08 -0.81 -9.03
N TRP A 55 6.31 -1.52 -8.20
CA TRP A 55 6.25 -2.96 -8.25
C TRP A 55 5.68 -3.47 -9.58
N VAL A 56 4.65 -2.80 -10.13
CA VAL A 56 4.11 -3.13 -11.45
C VAL A 56 5.15 -2.88 -12.54
N GLU A 57 5.87 -1.78 -12.50
CA GLU A 57 6.95 -1.48 -13.46
C GLU A 57 8.09 -2.51 -13.39
N GLU A 58 8.53 -2.87 -12.19
CA GLU A 58 9.59 -3.85 -11.97
C GLU A 58 9.16 -5.27 -12.38
N ASN A 59 7.89 -5.63 -12.18
CA ASN A 59 7.36 -6.96 -12.47
C ASN A 59 6.73 -7.06 -13.86
N ALA A 60 6.70 -5.98 -14.65
CA ALA A 60 6.14 -5.97 -16.01
C ALA A 60 6.75 -7.08 -16.88
N LYS A 61 8.08 -7.30 -16.80
CA LYS A 61 8.77 -8.39 -17.52
C LYS A 61 8.39 -9.78 -17.02
N ALA A 62 8.10 -9.92 -15.73
CA ALA A 62 7.66 -11.19 -15.14
C ALA A 62 6.23 -11.52 -15.60
N PHE A 63 5.35 -10.51 -15.68
CA PHE A 63 4.01 -10.65 -16.22
C PHE A 63 4.02 -10.96 -17.72
N ASP A 64 4.86 -10.32 -18.53
CA ASP A 64 4.96 -10.62 -19.96
C ASP A 64 5.43 -12.06 -20.22
N CYS A 65 6.42 -12.54 -19.44
CA CYS A 65 6.89 -13.92 -19.53
C CYS A 65 5.76 -14.91 -19.15
N TRP A 66 5.02 -14.61 -18.09
CA TRP A 66 3.90 -15.43 -17.64
C TRP A 66 2.72 -15.42 -18.64
N ASN A 67 2.37 -14.25 -19.17
CA ASN A 67 1.34 -14.10 -20.21
C ASN A 67 1.72 -14.87 -21.47
N THR A 68 2.97 -14.72 -21.93
CA THR A 68 3.50 -15.49 -23.08
C THR A 68 3.45 -17.00 -22.82
N TYR A 69 3.73 -17.43 -21.59
CA TYR A 69 3.65 -18.83 -21.20
C TYR A 69 2.20 -19.34 -21.21
N VAL A 70 1.25 -18.57 -20.67
CA VAL A 70 -0.18 -18.92 -20.66
C VAL A 70 -0.79 -18.90 -22.07
N GLU A 71 -0.42 -17.96 -22.93
CA GLU A 71 -0.84 -17.94 -24.34
C GLU A 71 -0.33 -19.16 -25.11
N LYS A 72 0.93 -19.57 -24.85
CA LYS A 72 1.54 -20.72 -25.54
C LYS A 72 1.09 -22.07 -25.00
N ASN A 73 0.85 -22.19 -23.70
CA ASN A 73 0.62 -23.48 -23.02
C ASN A 73 -0.82 -23.65 -22.51
N GLY A 74 -1.66 -22.62 -22.68
CA GLY A 74 -2.96 -22.55 -22.05
C GLY A 74 -2.87 -22.34 -20.54
N LEU A 75 -4.02 -22.22 -19.88
CA LEU A 75 -4.09 -22.09 -18.42
C LEU A 75 -3.61 -23.39 -17.76
N PRO A 76 -2.52 -23.35 -16.97
CA PRO A 76 -2.11 -24.50 -16.18
C PRO A 76 -3.29 -24.91 -15.29
N LEU A 77 -3.59 -26.20 -15.26
CA LEU A 77 -4.68 -26.77 -14.46
C LEU A 77 -6.11 -26.49 -14.97
N ALA A 78 -6.30 -25.93 -16.18
CA ALA A 78 -7.63 -25.85 -16.81
C ALA A 78 -8.35 -27.21 -16.86
N LYS A 79 -7.57 -28.29 -17.00
CA LYS A 79 -8.04 -29.69 -16.98
C LYS A 79 -8.63 -30.18 -15.65
N TYR A 80 -8.52 -29.41 -14.56
CA TYR A 80 -9.10 -29.73 -13.26
C TYR A 80 -10.21 -28.75 -12.85
N ARG A 81 -10.62 -27.84 -13.75
CA ARG A 81 -11.74 -26.94 -13.52
C ARG A 81 -13.05 -27.71 -13.70
N ASN A 82 -13.59 -28.25 -12.62
CA ASN A 82 -14.99 -28.72 -12.60
C ASN A 82 -15.91 -27.48 -12.46
N PHE A 83 -16.89 -27.36 -13.36
CA PHE A 83 -17.98 -26.38 -13.30
C PHE A 83 -19.19 -26.99 -12.57
#